data_AF-B4D4S4-F1
#
_entry.id   AF-B4D4S4-F1
#
_cell.length_a   1.000
_cell.length_b   1.000
_cell.length_c   1.000
_cell.angle_alpha   90.00
_cell.angle_beta   90.00
_cell.angle_gamma   90.00
#
_symmetry.space_group_name_H-M   'P 1'
#
loop_
_entity.id
_entity.type
_entity.pdbx_description
1 polymer ?
#
loop_
_entity_poly.entity_id
_entity_poly.type
_entity_poly.pdbx_seq_one_letter_code
_entity_poly.pdbx_strand_id
1 'polypeptide(L)'
;MRWSVLAWDVVRNYPDCGVYEEGKRPCGKPEFASDGMTVTLKSATPGAWFRYTLDGTRPTRTRGYVYCGQISVQPGIQLKAVAYQSGMADSEVATQ
;
A
#
# COMPACT_ATOMS: atom_id res chain seq x y z
N MET A 1 28.75 -8.25 31.87
CA MET A 1 28.92 -8.27 30.39
C MET A 1 27.55 -8.10 29.75
N ARG A 2 27.37 -6.99 29.00
CA ARG A 2 26.11 -6.58 28.40
C ARG A 2 25.83 -7.52 27.23
N TRP A 3 24.76 -8.29 27.33
CA TRP A 3 24.34 -9.25 26.32
C TRP A 3 24.01 -8.46 25.05
N SER A 4 24.92 -8.58 24.08
CA SER A 4 24.93 -7.80 22.85
C SER A 4 23.96 -8.37 21.82
N VAL A 5 23.31 -7.43 21.15
CA VAL A 5 22.45 -7.52 19.95
C VAL A 5 21.16 -8.33 20.11
N LEU A 6 20.13 -7.61 20.58
CA LEU A 6 18.73 -7.95 20.40
C LEU A 6 18.48 -8.26 18.91
N ALA A 7 17.73 -9.32 18.63
CA ALA A 7 17.21 -9.68 17.29
C ALA A 7 16.52 -8.51 16.54
N TRP A 8 16.22 -7.41 17.25
CA TRP A 8 15.79 -6.13 16.72
C TRP A 8 16.80 -5.41 15.81
N ASP A 9 18.12 -5.64 15.95
CA ASP A 9 19.11 -4.87 15.18
C ASP A 9 19.36 -5.45 13.77
N VAL A 10 19.14 -6.76 13.59
CA VAL A 10 19.16 -7.42 12.27
C VAL A 10 18.02 -6.92 11.38
N VAL A 11 16.86 -6.57 11.96
CA VAL A 11 15.70 -6.00 11.25
C VAL A 11 15.98 -4.61 10.66
N ARG A 12 16.95 -3.87 11.20
CA ARG A 12 17.29 -2.54 10.67
C ARG A 12 18.18 -2.58 9.43
N ASN A 13 18.94 -3.64 9.21
CA ASN A 13 20.07 -3.61 8.28
C ASN A 13 19.94 -4.53 7.04
N TYR A 14 18.93 -5.40 6.98
CA TYR A 14 18.66 -6.25 5.81
C TYR A 14 17.15 -6.34 5.52
N PRO A 15 16.56 -5.38 4.79
CA PRO A 15 15.15 -5.43 4.41
C PRO A 15 14.80 -6.49 3.34
N ASP A 16 15.81 -7.08 2.66
CA ASP A 16 15.61 -7.99 1.52
C ASP A 16 15.88 -9.49 1.79
N CYS A 17 16.45 -9.89 2.93
CA CYS A 17 16.68 -11.31 3.21
C CYS A 17 15.52 -11.88 4.04
N GLY A 18 14.54 -12.40 3.32
CA GLY A 18 13.34 -13.03 3.86
C GLY A 18 13.62 -14.12 4.89
N VAL A 19 13.02 -13.95 6.07
CA VAL A 19 12.50 -15.05 6.87
C VAL A 19 11.06 -14.70 7.21
N TYR A 20 10.19 -15.33 6.45
CA TYR A 20 8.73 -15.32 6.56
C TYR A 20 8.37 -16.11 7.81
N GLU A 21 7.83 -15.42 8.81
CA GLU A 21 7.10 -16.09 9.89
C GLU A 21 5.62 -15.70 9.82
N GLU A 22 4.79 -16.70 10.09
CA GLU A 22 3.36 -16.78 9.85
C GLU A 22 2.60 -15.55 10.40
N GLY A 23 2.16 -14.66 9.50
CA GLY A 23 1.54 -13.37 9.86
C GLY A 23 1.85 -12.23 8.88
N LYS A 24 1.76 -12.51 7.56
CA LYS A 24 2.17 -11.65 6.43
C LYS A 24 2.00 -10.15 6.69
N ARG A 25 3.12 -9.41 6.79
CA ARG A 25 3.10 -7.92 6.84
C ARG A 25 2.22 -7.41 5.69
N PRO A 26 1.13 -6.68 5.99
CA PRO A 26 0.28 -6.12 4.95
C PRO A 26 1.06 -5.07 4.17
N CYS A 27 0.70 -4.90 2.89
CA CYS A 27 1.21 -3.79 2.12
C CYS A 27 0.94 -2.46 2.85
N GLY A 28 1.86 -1.51 2.72
CA GLY A 28 1.70 -0.18 3.29
C GLY A 28 0.42 0.48 2.75
N LYS A 29 -0.35 1.10 3.65
CA LYS A 29 -1.58 1.81 3.30
C LYS A 29 -1.29 2.81 2.17
N PRO A 30 -2.11 2.84 1.10
CA PRO A 30 -1.92 3.80 0.03
C PRO A 30 -2.16 5.22 0.55
N GLU A 31 -1.24 6.11 0.21
CA GLU A 31 -1.32 7.54 0.47
C GLU A 31 -1.77 8.24 -0.81
N PHE A 32 -2.78 9.10 -0.66
CA PHE A 32 -3.26 9.93 -1.75
C PHE A 32 -2.54 11.27 -1.73
N ALA A 33 -1.98 11.66 -2.87
CA ALA A 33 -1.48 13.01 -3.11
C ALA A 33 -2.40 13.66 -4.14
N SER A 34 -3.27 14.57 -3.69
CA SER A 34 -4.17 15.35 -4.55
C SER A 34 -3.51 16.66 -4.96
N ASP A 35 -3.48 16.94 -6.26
CA ASP A 35 -3.09 18.22 -6.84
C ASP A 35 -4.20 18.69 -7.78
N GLY A 36 -5.04 19.61 -7.30
CA GLY A 36 -6.26 20.06 -7.99
C GLY A 36 -7.26 18.92 -8.25
N MET A 37 -7.48 18.60 -9.53
CA MET A 37 -8.36 17.49 -9.96
C MET A 37 -7.59 16.20 -10.25
N THR A 38 -6.30 16.13 -9.90
CA THR A 38 -5.47 14.94 -10.12
C THR A 38 -5.08 14.31 -8.80
N VAL A 39 -5.07 12.98 -8.74
CA VAL A 39 -4.67 12.21 -7.57
C VAL A 39 -3.61 11.20 -7.96
N THR A 40 -2.54 11.19 -7.19
CA THR A 40 -1.42 10.26 -7.31
C THR A 40 -1.42 9.33 -6.11
N LEU A 41 -1.18 8.04 -6.33
CA LEU A 41 -1.08 7.03 -5.27
C LEU A 41 0.38 6.72 -4.98
N LYS A 42 0.72 6.64 -3.70
CA LYS A 42 2.03 6.20 -3.22
C LYS A 42 1.85 5.17 -2.10
N SER A 43 2.83 4.30 -1.90
CA SER A 43 2.90 3.41 -0.74
C SER A 43 4.34 3.31 -0.30
N ALA A 44 4.53 3.11 1.00
CA ALA A 44 5.83 2.76 1.59
C ALA A 44 6.35 1.40 1.10
N THR A 45 5.51 0.56 0.46
CA THR A 45 5.93 -0.72 -0.10
C THR A 45 6.38 -0.56 -1.55
N PRO A 46 7.70 -0.66 -1.84
CA PRO A 46 8.19 -0.59 -3.21
C PRO A 46 7.73 -1.81 -4.02
N GLY A 47 7.28 -1.57 -5.25
CA GLY A 47 6.78 -2.64 -6.14
C GLY A 47 5.36 -3.14 -5.83
N ALA A 48 4.65 -2.49 -4.90
CA ALA A 48 3.24 -2.76 -4.69
C ALA A 48 2.40 -2.25 -5.87
N TRP A 49 1.37 -3.01 -6.21
CA TRP A 49 0.34 -2.62 -7.17
C TRP A 49 -0.80 -1.91 -6.44
N PHE A 50 -1.47 -1.00 -7.13
CA PHE A 50 -2.59 -0.27 -6.56
C PHE A 50 -3.85 -0.48 -7.39
N ARG A 51 -4.97 -0.62 -6.68
CA ARG A 51 -6.31 -0.58 -7.27
C ARG A 51 -7.15 0.46 -6.58
N TYR A 52 -8.00 1.11 -7.35
CA TYR A 52 -8.88 2.15 -6.84
C TYR A 52 -10.28 2.08 -7.46
N THR A 53 -11.22 2.73 -6.79
CA THR A 53 -12.59 2.90 -7.23
C THR A 53 -13.01 4.33 -6.98
N LEU A 54 -13.75 4.89 -7.93
CA LEU A 54 -14.29 6.24 -7.87
C LEU A 54 -15.71 6.24 -7.26
N ASP A 55 -16.43 5.12 -7.35
CA ASP A 55 -17.82 5.04 -6.90
C ASP A 55 -17.99 4.85 -5.38
N GLY A 56 -16.93 5.04 -4.58
CA GLY A 56 -16.96 4.79 -3.13
C GLY A 56 -17.11 3.32 -2.71
N THR A 57 -17.14 2.37 -3.66
CA THR A 57 -17.14 0.93 -3.37
C THR A 57 -15.79 0.47 -2.81
N ARG A 58 -15.72 -0.71 -2.19
CA ARG A 58 -14.44 -1.25 -1.68
C ARG A 58 -13.63 -1.85 -2.84
N PRO A 59 -12.43 -1.33 -3.16
CA PRO A 59 -11.55 -1.97 -4.13
C PRO A 59 -10.95 -3.25 -3.54
N THR A 60 -10.69 -4.24 -4.40
CA THR A 60 -9.99 -5.49 -4.05
C THR A 60 -8.99 -5.82 -5.16
N ARG A 61 -8.15 -6.86 -4.99
CA ARG A 61 -7.20 -7.30 -6.03
C ARG A 61 -7.83 -7.63 -7.39
N THR A 62 -9.13 -7.88 -7.44
CA THR A 62 -9.88 -8.22 -8.66
C THR A 62 -10.93 -7.17 -9.02
N ARG A 63 -11.27 -6.26 -8.10
CA ARG A 63 -12.34 -5.27 -8.27
C ARG A 63 -11.78 -3.85 -8.18
N GLY A 64 -12.04 -3.06 -9.22
CA GLY A 64 -11.59 -1.67 -9.33
C GLY A 64 -10.60 -1.47 -10.47
N TYR A 65 -10.29 -0.20 -10.73
CA TYR A 65 -9.36 0.23 -11.75
C TYR A 65 -7.92 0.05 -11.28
N VAL A 66 -7.05 -0.41 -12.18
CA VAL A 66 -5.62 -0.52 -11.92
C VAL A 66 -5.00 0.86 -12.03
N TYR A 67 -4.17 1.22 -11.06
CA TYR A 67 -3.42 2.46 -11.07
C TYR A 67 -2.24 2.35 -12.04
N CYS A 68 -2.23 3.16 -13.08
CA CYS A 68 -1.15 3.20 -14.09
C CYS A 68 -0.52 4.59 -14.26
N GLY A 69 -0.90 5.57 -13.42
CA GLY A 69 -0.49 6.97 -13.56
C GLY A 69 -1.40 7.90 -12.78
N GLN A 70 -1.40 9.19 -13.09
CA GLN A 70 -2.28 10.16 -12.42
C GLN A 70 -3.76 9.80 -12.64
N ILE A 71 -4.55 9.86 -11.57
CA ILE A 71 -6.00 9.65 -11.60
C ILE A 71 -6.67 11.02 -11.69
N SER A 72 -7.43 11.30 -12.74
CA SER A 72 -8.30 12.47 -12.78
C SER A 72 -9.57 12.19 -11.97
N VAL A 73 -9.82 12.99 -10.93
CA VAL A 73 -11.01 12.89 -10.08
C VAL A 73 -11.88 14.13 -10.22
N GLN A 74 -13.19 13.94 -10.14
CA GLN A 74 -14.15 15.04 -10.11
C GLN A 74 -14.51 15.41 -8.67
N PRO A 75 -14.83 16.69 -8.38
CA PRO A 75 -15.27 17.09 -7.06
C PRO A 75 -16.55 16.34 -6.65
N GLY A 76 -16.57 15.81 -5.42
CA GLY A 76 -17.72 15.08 -4.86
C GLY A 76 -17.69 13.56 -5.07
N ILE A 77 -16.66 13.02 -5.73
CA ILE A 77 -16.48 11.57 -5.91
C ILE A 77 -15.66 10.97 -4.76
N GLN A 78 -16.10 9.82 -4.21
CA GLN A 78 -15.39 9.12 -3.14
C GLN A 78 -14.34 8.17 -3.69
N LEU A 79 -13.08 8.59 -3.67
CA LEU A 79 -11.96 7.77 -4.11
C LEU A 79 -11.53 6.81 -3.00
N LYS A 80 -11.54 5.51 -3.30
CA LYS A 80 -10.99 4.47 -2.41
C LYS A 80 -9.88 3.72 -3.11
N ALA A 81 -8.80 3.40 -2.40
CA ALA A 81 -7.65 2.69 -2.96
C ALA A 81 -7.12 1.61 -2.02
N VAL A 82 -6.54 0.56 -2.60
CA VAL A 82 -5.87 -0.54 -1.90
C VAL A 82 -4.55 -0.84 -2.59
N ALA A 83 -3.51 -1.08 -1.79
CA ALA A 83 -2.22 -1.56 -2.24
C ALA A 83 -2.16 -3.07 -2.03
N TYR A 84 -1.63 -3.79 -3.02
CA TYR A 84 -1.46 -5.23 -2.95
C TYR A 84 -0.19 -5.66 -3.66
N GLN A 85 0.40 -6.75 -3.20
CA GLN A 85 1.59 -7.32 -3.80
C GLN A 85 1.52 -8.84 -3.70
N SER A 86 2.01 -9.53 -4.73
CA SER A 86 2.09 -10.99 -4.68
C SER A 86 3.00 -11.42 -3.53
N GLY A 87 2.53 -12.35 -2.70
CA GLY A 87 3.25 -12.81 -1.51
C GLY A 87 2.96 -12.04 -0.22
N MET A 88 2.36 -10.83 -0.30
CA MET A 88 1.96 -10.04 0.86
C MET A 88 0.44 -10.08 1.10
N ALA A 89 0.01 -9.65 2.28
CA ALA A 89 -1.40 -9.38 2.55
C ALA A 89 -1.80 -8.02 1.96
N ASP A 90 -3.07 -7.87 1.58
CA ASP A 90 -3.60 -6.62 1.06
C ASP A 90 -3.52 -5.52 2.11
N SER A 91 -3.31 -4.27 1.69
CA SER A 91 -3.33 -3.14 2.59
C SER A 91 -4.75 -2.85 3.09
N GLU A 92 -4.85 -2.00 4.11
CA GLU A 92 -6.12 -1.35 4.42
C GLU A 92 -6.59 -0.50 3.24
N VAL A 93 -7.91 -0.39 3.08
CA VAL A 93 -8.50 0.50 2.08
C VAL A 93 -8.35 1.93 2.54
N ALA A 94 -7.57 2.72 1.82
CA ALA A 94 -7.50 4.15 2.03
C ALA A 94 -8.68 4.84 1.34
N THR A 95 -9.15 5.92 1.95
CA THR A 95 -10.22 6.77 1.44
C THR A 95 -9.73 8.21 1.35
N GLN A 96 -10.12 8.93 0.30
CA GLN A 96 -9.92 10.38 0.15
C GLN A 96 -11.26 11.11 0.16
#